data_AF-A0A970SKJ8-F1
#
_entry.id   AF-A0A970SKJ8-F1
#
_cell.length_a   1.000
_cell.length_b   1.000
_cell.length_c   1.000
_cell.angle_alpha   90.00
_cell.angle_beta   90.00
_cell.angle_gamma   90.00
#
_symmetry.space_group_name_H-M   'P 1'
#
loop_
_entity.id
_entity.type
_entity.pdbx_description
1 polymer ?
#
loop_
_entity_poly.entity_id
_entity_poly.type
_entity_poly.pdbx_seq_one_letter_code
_entity_poly.pdbx_strand_id
1 'polypeptide(L)'
;MPYIAFSEKEKFTPISQLPKRKKTKTQEWIDALLFAVALAYIIRSFLIEFYIIPTSSMESSLMVGDYLAVSKINYGPKLPQTPLAVPFVHHTMPLTAKTKSYVEWIKFPYYRFWGFQDVKRNDAVVFNYADGDTVALENQSVSYYQLVRDHEEYFKQIYGNNYREGIGWQEVQNNYTIAARPVDKRENYIKRCVGMPGDKLEIKDRELFINDKAAFVPKNIQYQYIVYTNGTDISPKMRQKLDINEEDRNSASDFIRYGMETSADTNTIISLIDSLQRNPFIFIYCLNDETLKKIENLPNVTAVVPLNTPAGVRDPRIFPHSEYFNWNRDNFGPMIIPQEGETVEINLQNIELYRRIIEVYEGNTLQVNGENILINGQKTNTYKFKMDYYWMMGDNRHNSADSRYWGFIPDDHIVGKAIFVWLSLDKFKSWGEGKIRWRRMFRAIN
;
A
#
# COMPACT_ATOMS: atom_id res chain seq x y z
N MET A 1 -65.06 16.07 -0.40
CA MET A 1 -64.26 16.24 -1.63
C MET A 1 -63.25 17.36 -1.41
N PRO A 2 -62.03 17.30 -1.96
CA PRO A 2 -61.01 18.33 -1.76
C PRO A 2 -61.44 19.69 -2.36
N TYR A 3 -61.07 20.79 -1.69
CA TYR A 3 -61.48 22.18 -1.98
C TYR A 3 -61.21 22.65 -3.42
N ILE A 4 -60.22 22.05 -4.09
CA ILE A 4 -59.85 22.33 -5.49
C ILE A 4 -60.99 21.99 -6.47
N ALA A 5 -61.88 21.06 -6.14
CA ALA A 5 -62.98 20.64 -7.02
C ALA A 5 -64.07 21.70 -7.22
N PHE A 6 -64.11 22.73 -6.38
CA PHE A 6 -65.13 23.78 -6.41
C PHE A 6 -64.55 25.18 -6.75
N SER A 7 -63.26 25.26 -7.09
CA SER A 7 -62.66 26.51 -7.51
C SER A 7 -62.97 26.78 -8.98
N GLU A 8 -63.81 27.78 -9.27
CA GLU A 8 -64.10 28.23 -10.65
C GLU A 8 -62.85 28.70 -11.41
N LYS A 9 -61.78 29.04 -10.68
CA LYS A 9 -60.50 29.48 -11.25
C LYS A 9 -59.62 28.33 -11.73
N GLU A 10 -59.80 27.12 -11.18
CA GLU A 10 -58.92 25.98 -11.46
C GLU A 10 -59.64 24.97 -12.36
N LYS A 11 -59.23 24.92 -13.64
CA LYS A 11 -59.78 23.95 -14.60
C LYS A 11 -58.95 22.66 -14.59
N PHE A 12 -59.59 21.54 -14.26
CA PHE A 12 -58.96 20.23 -14.38
C PHE A 12 -58.58 19.96 -15.84
N THR A 13 -57.28 19.85 -16.11
CA THR A 13 -56.75 19.48 -17.43
C THR A 13 -56.20 18.06 -17.35
N PRO A 14 -56.71 17.10 -18.13
CA PRO A 14 -56.18 15.75 -18.19
C PRO A 14 -54.68 15.77 -18.53
N ILE A 15 -53.88 14.88 -17.91
CA ILE A 15 -52.42 14.81 -18.14
C ILE A 15 -52.08 14.66 -19.64
N SER A 16 -52.95 13.98 -20.41
CA SER A 16 -52.82 13.80 -21.86
C SER A 16 -52.98 15.08 -22.68
N GLN A 17 -53.61 16.13 -22.13
CA GLN A 17 -53.86 17.41 -22.77
C GLN A 17 -52.91 18.52 -22.30
N LEU A 18 -52.06 18.23 -21.30
CA LEU A 18 -51.00 19.16 -20.89
C LEU A 18 -49.95 19.26 -22.01
N PRO A 19 -49.48 20.47 -22.36
CA PRO A 19 -48.43 20.62 -23.36
C PRO A 19 -47.17 19.90 -22.88
N LYS A 20 -46.65 18.95 -23.68
CA LYS A 20 -45.34 18.33 -23.41
C LYS A 20 -44.30 19.44 -23.38
N ARG A 21 -43.79 19.76 -22.18
CA ARG A 21 -42.71 20.73 -22.02
C ARG A 21 -41.53 20.28 -22.87
N LYS A 22 -41.26 20.97 -23.98
CA LYS A 22 -40.04 20.75 -24.75
C LYS A 22 -38.86 21.17 -23.87
N LYS A 23 -37.97 20.23 -23.58
CA LYS A 23 -36.72 20.55 -22.89
C LYS A 23 -35.93 21.53 -23.74
N THR A 24 -35.26 22.49 -23.09
CA THR A 24 -34.32 23.35 -23.83
C THR A 24 -33.10 22.52 -24.23
N LYS A 25 -32.39 22.91 -25.29
CA LYS A 25 -31.12 22.24 -25.66
C LYS A 25 -30.15 22.17 -24.49
N THR A 26 -30.11 23.20 -23.64
CA THR A 26 -29.29 23.23 -22.42
C THR A 26 -29.71 22.14 -21.42
N GLN A 27 -31.01 21.95 -21.20
CA GLN A 27 -31.50 20.87 -20.33
C GLN A 27 -31.16 19.49 -20.88
N GLU A 28 -31.27 19.29 -22.19
CA GLU A 28 -30.87 18.03 -22.84
C GLU A 28 -29.37 17.74 -22.64
N TRP A 29 -28.51 18.75 -22.81
CA TRP A 29 -27.07 18.62 -22.55
C TRP A 29 -26.75 18.34 -21.08
N ILE A 30 -27.43 19.02 -20.14
CA ILE A 30 -27.26 18.78 -18.70
C ILE A 30 -27.69 17.35 -18.35
N ASP A 31 -28.85 16.91 -18.83
CA ASP A 31 -29.37 15.56 -18.59
C ASP A 31 -28.41 14.49 -19.14
N ALA A 32 -27.88 14.70 -20.35
CA ALA A 32 -26.91 13.79 -20.97
C ALA A 32 -25.60 13.73 -20.16
N LEU A 33 -25.11 14.87 -19.68
CA LEU A 33 -23.93 14.94 -18.83
C LEU A 33 -24.15 14.24 -17.48
N LEU A 34 -25.28 14.50 -16.82
CA LEU A 34 -25.63 13.84 -15.56
C LEU A 34 -25.72 12.33 -15.72
N PHE A 35 -26.36 11.87 -16.81
CA PHE A 35 -26.42 10.45 -17.13
C PHE A 35 -25.03 9.85 -17.37
N ALA A 36 -24.18 10.52 -18.16
CA ALA A 36 -22.82 10.06 -18.43
C ALA A 36 -21.98 9.97 -17.16
N VAL A 37 -22.07 10.96 -16.27
CA VAL A 37 -21.38 10.96 -14.96
C VAL A 37 -21.89 9.84 -14.07
N ALA A 38 -23.21 9.64 -13.99
CA ALA A 38 -23.81 8.57 -13.20
C ALA A 38 -23.40 7.19 -13.72
N LEU A 39 -23.44 6.98 -15.03
CA LEU A 39 -23.01 5.72 -15.66
C LEU A 39 -21.52 5.47 -15.44
N ALA A 40 -20.68 6.48 -15.64
CA ALA A 40 -19.24 6.38 -15.38
C ALA A 40 -18.95 6.09 -13.90
N TYR A 41 -19.71 6.67 -12.97
CA TYR A 41 -19.62 6.39 -11.54
C TYR A 41 -19.99 4.94 -11.22
N ILE A 42 -21.06 4.40 -11.81
CA ILE A 42 -21.46 3.00 -11.64
C ILE A 42 -20.39 2.05 -12.19
N ILE A 43 -19.93 2.29 -13.43
CA ILE A 43 -18.87 1.49 -14.06
C ILE A 43 -17.60 1.50 -13.21
N ARG A 44 -17.18 2.68 -12.74
CA ARG A 44 -16.00 2.85 -11.87
C ARG A 44 -16.18 2.17 -10.53
N SER A 45 -17.38 2.20 -9.95
CA SER A 45 -17.65 1.62 -8.64
C SER A 45 -17.63 0.09 -8.68
N PHE A 46 -18.20 -0.52 -9.72
CA PHE A 46 -18.48 -1.97 -9.74
C PHE A 46 -17.71 -2.79 -10.79
N LEU A 47 -17.22 -2.18 -11.87
CA LEU A 47 -16.66 -2.94 -13.00
C LEU A 47 -15.15 -2.75 -13.12
N ILE A 48 -14.73 -1.54 -13.49
CA ILE A 48 -13.34 -1.26 -13.86
C ILE A 48 -12.90 0.11 -13.36
N GLU A 49 -11.69 0.18 -12.82
CA GLU A 49 -11.08 1.42 -12.41
C GLU A 49 -9.68 1.55 -12.99
N PHE A 50 -9.32 2.77 -13.38
CA PHE A 50 -8.01 3.07 -13.96
C PHE A 50 -7.12 3.76 -12.93
N TYR A 51 -5.90 3.25 -12.76
CA TYR A 51 -4.90 3.76 -11.80
C TYR A 51 -3.59 4.07 -12.50
N ILE A 52 -2.79 4.95 -11.92
CA ILE A 52 -1.42 5.27 -12.37
C ILE A 52 -0.47 4.66 -11.35
N ILE A 53 0.63 4.05 -11.81
CA ILE A 53 1.72 3.60 -10.94
C ILE A 53 2.65 4.78 -10.62
N PRO A 54 2.69 5.26 -9.36
CA PRO A 54 3.49 6.41 -9.00
C PRO A 54 4.89 6.04 -8.49
N THR A 55 5.09 4.79 -8.03
CA THR A 55 6.33 4.31 -7.39
C THR A 55 6.84 3.02 -8.02
N SER A 56 8.12 2.76 -7.84
CA SER A 56 8.90 1.63 -8.36
C SER A 56 8.78 0.34 -7.53
N SER A 57 7.83 0.26 -6.60
CA SER A 57 7.65 -0.94 -5.75
C SER A 57 7.29 -2.22 -6.52
N MET A 58 6.68 -2.06 -7.70
CA MET A 58 6.36 -3.15 -8.64
C MET A 58 7.25 -3.07 -9.89
N GLU A 59 8.34 -2.29 -9.86
CA GLU A 59 9.20 -2.00 -10.99
C GLU A 59 9.70 -3.29 -11.67
N SER A 60 9.99 -3.20 -12.97
CA SER A 60 10.24 -4.31 -13.89
C SER A 60 9.02 -5.17 -14.26
N SER A 61 8.07 -5.37 -13.34
CA SER A 61 6.75 -5.93 -13.68
C SER A 61 5.81 -4.81 -14.13
N LEU A 62 5.53 -3.83 -13.28
CA LEU A 62 4.71 -2.64 -13.52
C LEU A 62 5.58 -1.40 -13.28
N MET A 63 5.86 -0.65 -14.34
CA MET A 63 6.80 0.47 -14.27
C MET A 63 6.11 1.74 -13.81
N VAL A 64 6.88 2.64 -13.19
CA VAL A 64 6.41 4.01 -12.91
C VAL A 64 5.88 4.66 -14.19
N GLY A 65 4.66 5.21 -14.12
CA GLY A 65 3.95 5.81 -15.25
C GLY A 65 3.13 4.83 -16.10
N ASP A 66 3.07 3.54 -15.73
CA ASP A 66 2.05 2.63 -16.26
C ASP A 66 0.66 3.04 -15.74
N TYR A 67 -0.31 3.03 -16.64
CA TYR A 67 -1.72 3.20 -16.35
C TYR A 67 -2.39 1.84 -16.44
N LEU A 68 -2.96 1.40 -15.33
CA LEU A 68 -3.53 0.07 -15.17
C LEU A 68 -5.03 0.10 -15.32
N ALA A 69 -5.56 -0.91 -15.99
CA ALA A 69 -6.96 -1.29 -15.89
C ALA A 69 -7.10 -2.31 -14.76
N VAL A 70 -7.97 -2.03 -13.79
CA VAL A 70 -8.23 -2.90 -12.64
C VAL A 70 -9.67 -3.37 -12.67
N SER A 71 -9.85 -4.68 -12.74
CA SER A 71 -11.15 -5.32 -12.72
C SER A 71 -11.60 -5.57 -11.28
N LYS A 72 -12.69 -4.92 -10.88
CA LYS A 72 -13.33 -5.14 -9.58
C LYS A 72 -14.22 -6.38 -9.60
N ILE A 73 -14.79 -6.71 -10.75
CA ILE A 73 -15.66 -7.88 -10.92
C ILE A 73 -14.90 -9.21 -10.83
N ASN A 74 -13.58 -9.22 -11.05
CA ASN A 74 -12.77 -10.43 -10.89
C ASN A 74 -12.87 -11.00 -9.47
N TYR A 75 -12.73 -10.17 -8.43
CA TYR A 75 -12.81 -10.58 -7.02
C TYR A 75 -14.14 -10.22 -6.36
N GLY A 76 -15.14 -9.85 -7.16
CA GLY A 76 -16.43 -9.37 -6.67
C GLY A 76 -16.34 -7.90 -6.26
N PRO A 77 -17.17 -7.02 -6.85
CA PRO A 77 -17.14 -5.62 -6.47
C PRO A 77 -17.65 -5.44 -5.03
N LYS A 78 -17.16 -4.40 -4.37
CA LYS A 78 -17.60 -4.03 -3.02
C LYS A 78 -18.74 -3.03 -3.08
N LEU A 79 -19.70 -3.13 -2.17
CA LEU A 79 -20.63 -2.04 -1.90
C LEU A 79 -19.82 -0.83 -1.37
N PRO A 80 -19.92 0.36 -1.97
CA PRO A 80 -19.23 1.54 -1.47
C PRO A 80 -19.71 1.86 -0.04
N GLN A 81 -18.78 1.85 0.93
CA GLN A 81 -19.10 2.14 2.33
C GLN A 81 -19.48 3.61 2.50
N THR A 82 -18.93 4.49 1.67
CA THR A 82 -19.26 5.92 1.61
C THR A 82 -19.97 6.25 0.28
N PRO A 83 -21.29 5.95 0.18
CA PRO A 83 -22.02 6.05 -1.09
C PRO A 83 -22.18 7.49 -1.60
N LEU A 84 -22.14 8.47 -0.70
CA LEU A 84 -22.24 9.88 -1.05
C LEU A 84 -20.84 10.51 -1.04
N ALA A 85 -20.26 10.61 -2.22
CA ALA A 85 -18.97 11.26 -2.46
C ALA A 85 -19.01 12.07 -3.76
N VAL A 86 -18.16 13.08 -3.86
CA VAL A 86 -17.98 13.83 -5.09
C VAL A 86 -17.39 12.90 -6.16
N PRO A 87 -18.05 12.75 -7.33
CA PRO A 87 -17.57 11.87 -8.38
C PRO A 87 -16.13 12.20 -8.78
N PHE A 88 -15.31 11.15 -8.99
CA PHE A 88 -13.92 11.25 -9.41
C PHE A 88 -12.95 11.91 -8.40
N VAL A 89 -13.40 12.20 -7.18
CA VAL A 89 -12.55 12.68 -6.09
C VAL A 89 -12.41 11.56 -5.05
N HIS A 90 -11.17 11.19 -4.72
CA HIS A 90 -10.90 10.00 -3.91
C HIS A 90 -11.20 10.24 -2.42
N HIS A 91 -10.43 11.10 -1.74
CA HIS A 91 -10.57 11.36 -0.29
C HIS A 91 -10.71 12.85 0.06
N THR A 92 -9.96 13.75 -0.58
CA THR A 92 -9.92 15.19 -0.26
C THR A 92 -10.35 16.02 -1.46
N MET A 93 -11.13 17.08 -1.23
CA MET A 93 -11.60 17.98 -2.28
C MET A 93 -10.44 18.71 -2.96
N PRO A 94 -10.44 18.83 -4.31
CA PRO A 94 -9.45 19.62 -5.03
C PRO A 94 -9.40 21.06 -4.49
N LEU A 95 -8.21 21.65 -4.47
CA LEU A 95 -7.96 23.02 -3.96
C LEU A 95 -8.20 23.19 -2.45
N THR A 96 -8.48 22.11 -1.72
CA THR A 96 -8.54 22.11 -0.26
C THR A 96 -7.44 21.21 0.28
N ALA A 97 -6.81 21.61 1.38
CA ALA A 97 -5.81 20.76 2.04
C ALA A 97 -6.46 19.69 2.95
N LYS A 98 -7.67 19.95 3.45
CA LYS A 98 -8.25 19.19 4.57
C LYS A 98 -9.72 18.78 4.41
N THR A 99 -10.42 19.26 3.38
CA THR A 99 -11.87 19.01 3.25
C THR A 99 -12.14 17.64 2.64
N LYS A 100 -12.88 16.79 3.36
CA LYS A 100 -13.28 15.45 2.87
C LYS A 100 -14.15 15.58 1.62
N SER A 101 -13.95 14.67 0.67
CA SER A 101 -14.72 14.55 -0.58
C SER A 101 -15.99 13.72 -0.46
N TYR A 102 -16.28 13.22 0.74
CA TYR A 102 -17.39 12.33 1.08
C TYR A 102 -18.01 12.77 2.40
N VAL A 103 -19.24 12.33 2.64
CA VAL A 103 -19.97 12.55 3.89
C VAL A 103 -19.90 11.31 4.78
N GLU A 104 -19.89 11.51 6.10
CA GLU A 104 -19.74 10.43 7.07
C GLU A 104 -21.03 10.02 7.77
N TRP A 105 -22.12 10.78 7.58
CA TRP A 105 -23.42 10.52 8.20
C TRP A 105 -24.16 9.30 7.61
N ILE A 106 -23.71 8.81 6.46
CA ILE A 106 -24.28 7.65 5.75
C ILE A 106 -23.12 6.72 5.47
N LYS A 107 -23.12 5.58 6.17
CA LYS A 107 -22.13 4.53 6.01
C LYS A 107 -22.85 3.20 5.79
N PHE A 108 -22.43 2.45 4.79
CA PHE A 108 -22.90 1.09 4.57
C PHE A 108 -21.96 0.07 5.20
N PRO A 109 -22.49 -1.06 5.72
CA PRO A 109 -21.65 -2.16 6.16
C PRO A 109 -20.86 -2.73 4.98
N TYR A 110 -19.74 -3.40 5.28
CA TYR A 110 -19.00 -4.13 4.26
C TYR A 110 -19.91 -5.21 3.63
N TYR A 111 -19.91 -5.24 2.30
CA TYR A 111 -20.54 -6.31 1.53
C TYR A 111 -19.79 -6.46 0.20
N ARG A 112 -19.40 -7.69 -0.12
CA ARG A 112 -18.76 -8.07 -1.39
C ARG A 112 -19.76 -8.85 -2.21
N PHE A 113 -20.03 -8.39 -3.43
CA PHE A 113 -20.86 -9.10 -4.39
C PHE A 113 -20.09 -10.29 -4.99
N TRP A 114 -20.80 -11.18 -5.67
CA TRP A 114 -20.17 -12.29 -6.38
C TRP A 114 -19.12 -11.80 -7.40
N GLY A 115 -17.99 -12.53 -7.47
CA GLY A 115 -16.90 -12.32 -8.41
C GLY A 115 -16.62 -13.54 -9.26
N PHE A 116 -15.89 -13.36 -10.36
CA PHE A 116 -15.53 -14.47 -11.25
C PHE A 116 -14.52 -15.45 -10.65
N GLN A 117 -13.75 -15.03 -9.64
CA GLN A 117 -12.77 -15.85 -8.93
C GLN A 117 -12.42 -15.25 -7.58
N ASP A 118 -11.87 -16.06 -6.68
CA ASP A 118 -11.22 -15.57 -5.48
C ASP A 118 -9.83 -15.00 -5.80
N VAL A 119 -9.24 -14.31 -4.81
CA VAL A 119 -7.84 -13.89 -4.88
C VAL A 119 -6.96 -15.13 -5.03
N LYS A 120 -5.98 -15.07 -5.93
CA LYS A 120 -5.04 -16.16 -6.14
C LYS A 120 -3.63 -15.73 -5.79
N ARG A 121 -2.85 -16.69 -5.32
CA ARG A 121 -1.41 -16.51 -5.13
C ARG A 121 -0.77 -16.02 -6.43
N ASN A 122 0.11 -15.04 -6.28
CA ASN A 122 0.85 -14.32 -7.31
C ASN A 122 0.04 -13.34 -8.16
N ASP A 123 -1.26 -13.16 -7.92
CA ASP A 123 -2.01 -12.11 -8.62
C ASP A 123 -1.47 -10.72 -8.22
N ALA A 124 -1.43 -9.80 -9.20
CA ALA A 124 -1.25 -8.38 -8.95
C ALA A 124 -2.58 -7.79 -8.46
N VAL A 125 -2.65 -7.51 -7.16
CA VAL A 125 -3.87 -7.10 -6.47
C VAL A 125 -3.80 -5.63 -6.13
N VAL A 126 -4.87 -4.90 -6.45
CA VAL A 126 -5.11 -3.57 -5.92
C VAL A 126 -5.93 -3.69 -4.65
N PHE A 127 -5.49 -3.01 -3.60
CA PHE A 127 -6.13 -3.02 -2.28
C PHE A 127 -6.01 -1.64 -1.62
N ASN A 128 -6.91 -1.38 -0.67
CA ASN A 128 -6.88 -0.19 0.17
C ASN A 128 -5.76 -0.32 1.21
N TYR A 129 -4.99 0.74 1.43
CA TYR A 129 -3.85 0.72 2.34
C TYR A 129 -4.27 0.39 3.77
N ALA A 130 -3.75 -0.72 4.29
CA ALA A 130 -4.07 -1.28 5.61
C ALA A 130 -3.80 -0.30 6.76
N ASP A 131 -2.70 0.47 6.67
CA ASP A 131 -2.26 1.45 7.67
C ASP A 131 -2.72 2.89 7.37
N GLY A 132 -3.59 3.07 6.36
CA GLY A 132 -4.12 4.37 5.93
C GLY A 132 -5.45 4.76 6.57
N ASP A 133 -5.89 4.08 7.62
CA ASP A 133 -7.11 4.38 8.36
C ASP A 133 -7.01 5.66 9.18
N THR A 134 -5.81 5.98 9.66
CA THR A 134 -5.48 7.22 10.35
C THR A 134 -4.35 7.92 9.61
N VAL A 135 -4.50 9.21 9.30
CA VAL A 135 -3.51 9.99 8.56
C VAL A 135 -3.21 11.32 9.23
N ALA A 136 -1.94 11.73 9.17
CA ALA A 136 -1.52 13.10 9.42
C ALA A 136 -1.63 13.89 8.10
N LEU A 137 -2.53 14.88 8.03
CA LEU A 137 -2.85 15.55 6.75
C LEU A 137 -1.67 16.31 6.16
N GLU A 138 -0.78 16.83 7.00
CA GLU A 138 0.43 17.55 6.62
C GLU A 138 1.55 16.63 6.14
N ASN A 139 1.53 15.34 6.53
CA ASN A 139 2.54 14.36 6.14
C ASN A 139 1.90 12.99 5.84
N GLN A 140 1.43 12.83 4.61
CA GLN A 140 0.75 11.61 4.15
C GLN A 140 1.69 10.61 3.47
N SER A 141 3.00 10.90 3.39
CA SER A 141 3.98 9.96 2.82
C SER A 141 4.36 8.82 3.78
N VAL A 142 4.10 9.01 5.08
CA VAL A 142 4.36 8.05 6.16
C VAL A 142 3.03 7.72 6.84
N SER A 143 2.85 6.47 7.30
CA SER A 143 1.63 6.13 8.07
C SER A 143 1.63 6.83 9.42
N TYR A 144 0.45 7.14 9.93
CA TYR A 144 0.28 7.73 11.27
C TYR A 144 1.00 6.90 12.34
N TYR A 145 0.86 5.58 12.29
CA TYR A 145 1.47 4.69 13.27
C TYR A 145 2.99 4.67 13.19
N GLN A 146 3.54 4.72 11.96
CA GLN A 146 4.98 4.82 11.79
C GLN A 146 5.51 6.14 12.34
N LEU A 147 4.81 7.25 12.06
CA LEU A 147 5.18 8.57 12.58
C LEU A 147 5.19 8.58 14.12
N VAL A 148 4.17 8.00 14.75
CA VAL A 148 4.12 7.87 16.21
C VAL A 148 5.30 7.04 16.72
N ARG A 149 5.58 5.86 16.12
CA ARG A 149 6.70 4.99 16.51
C ARG A 149 8.05 5.67 16.35
N ASP A 150 8.27 6.39 15.24
CA ASP A 150 9.53 7.08 14.97
C ASP A 150 9.79 8.19 16.00
N HIS A 151 8.76 8.98 16.34
CA HIS A 151 8.87 9.97 17.40
C HIS A 151 9.10 9.33 18.77
N GLU A 152 8.42 8.21 19.06
CA GLU A 152 8.58 7.49 20.31
C GLU A 152 10.03 7.02 20.49
N GLU A 153 10.60 6.38 19.46
CA GLU A 153 11.98 5.90 19.45
C GLU A 153 12.99 7.05 19.56
N TYR A 154 12.77 8.14 18.81
CA TYR A 154 13.60 9.34 18.89
C TYR A 154 13.66 9.92 20.31
N PHE A 155 12.51 10.09 20.97
CA PHE A 155 12.48 10.62 22.34
C PHE A 155 13.00 9.64 23.38
N LYS A 156 12.83 8.33 23.17
CA LYS A 156 13.43 7.29 24.01
C LYS A 156 14.95 7.40 23.99
N GLN A 157 15.56 7.65 22.83
CA GLN A 157 17.01 7.85 22.70
C GLN A 157 17.50 9.14 23.39
N ILE A 158 16.75 10.24 23.29
CA ILE A 158 17.14 11.53 23.89
C ILE A 158 17.00 11.52 25.41
N TYR A 159 15.87 11.02 25.92
CA TYR A 159 15.57 11.11 27.35
C TYR A 159 16.10 9.92 28.15
N GLY A 160 16.44 8.81 27.50
CA GLY A 160 16.96 7.60 28.15
C GLY A 160 16.06 7.18 29.32
N ASN A 161 16.62 7.11 30.53
CA ASN A 161 15.89 6.71 31.74
C ASN A 161 14.75 7.68 32.14
N ASN A 162 14.72 8.92 31.63
CA ASN A 162 13.68 9.90 31.93
C ASN A 162 12.52 9.86 30.92
N TYR A 163 12.60 8.98 29.92
CA TYR A 163 11.55 8.82 28.93
C TYR A 163 10.23 8.37 29.56
N ARG A 164 9.11 8.86 29.03
CA ARG A 164 7.76 8.49 29.42
C ARG A 164 7.02 7.98 28.19
N GLU A 165 6.34 6.86 28.33
CA GLU A 165 5.57 6.26 27.24
C GLU A 165 4.46 7.20 26.76
N GLY A 166 4.32 7.32 25.44
CA GLY A 166 3.27 8.09 24.77
C GLY A 166 3.67 9.52 24.41
N ILE A 167 4.94 9.93 24.63
CA ILE A 167 5.42 11.25 24.20
C ILE A 167 5.36 11.38 22.68
N GLY A 168 5.72 10.33 21.93
CA GLY A 168 5.67 10.36 20.47
C GLY A 168 4.24 10.53 19.95
N TRP A 169 3.27 9.85 20.58
CA TRP A 169 1.86 10.09 20.29
C TRP A 169 1.44 11.54 20.57
N GLN A 170 1.83 12.11 21.72
CA GLN A 170 1.52 13.50 22.06
C GLN A 170 2.11 14.48 21.05
N GLU A 171 3.35 14.26 20.62
CA GLU A 171 4.02 15.08 19.62
C GLU A 171 3.25 15.07 18.29
N VAL A 172 2.82 13.89 17.85
CA VAL A 172 2.02 13.77 16.63
C VAL A 172 0.67 14.47 16.76
N GLN A 173 -0.02 14.35 17.89
CA GLN A 173 -1.30 15.04 18.11
C GLN A 173 -1.16 16.56 18.15
N ASN A 174 -0.04 17.07 18.70
CA ASN A 174 0.17 18.51 18.86
C ASN A 174 0.60 19.21 17.57
N ASN A 175 1.29 18.50 16.67
CA ASN A 175 1.90 19.09 15.48
C ASN A 175 1.17 18.78 14.16
N TYR A 176 0.27 17.79 14.15
CA TYR A 176 -0.40 17.34 12.94
C TYR A 176 -1.91 17.36 13.08
N THR A 177 -2.61 17.59 11.96
CA THR A 177 -4.05 17.39 11.89
C THR A 177 -4.34 15.94 11.59
N ILE A 178 -4.91 15.24 12.57
CA ILE A 178 -5.23 13.82 12.46
C ILE A 178 -6.64 13.64 11.89
N ALA A 179 -6.74 12.80 10.86
CA ALA A 179 -8.02 12.46 10.24
C ALA A 179 -8.14 10.93 10.06
N ALA A 180 -9.34 10.41 10.31
CA ALA A 180 -9.68 9.01 10.02
C ALA A 180 -10.26 8.86 8.60
N ARG A 181 -10.03 7.71 7.97
CA ARG A 181 -10.53 7.35 6.64
C ARG A 181 -11.19 5.96 6.63
N PRO A 182 -12.43 5.84 6.10
CA PRO A 182 -13.04 4.54 5.84
C PRO A 182 -12.25 3.79 4.76
N VAL A 183 -12.37 2.46 4.74
CA VAL A 183 -11.53 1.56 3.90
C VAL A 183 -11.57 1.99 2.43
N ASP A 184 -12.75 2.26 1.89
CA ASP A 184 -12.96 2.68 0.50
C ASP A 184 -12.40 4.07 0.14
N LYS A 185 -11.91 4.83 1.13
CA LYS A 185 -11.30 6.16 0.98
C LYS A 185 -9.82 6.21 1.35
N ARG A 186 -9.21 5.07 1.68
CA ARG A 186 -7.77 4.97 1.88
C ARG A 186 -7.05 4.91 0.53
N GLU A 187 -5.77 5.24 0.54
CA GLU A 187 -4.87 5.11 -0.60
C GLU A 187 -4.96 3.70 -1.20
N ASN A 188 -4.82 3.61 -2.52
CA ASN A 188 -4.79 2.32 -3.20
C ASN A 188 -3.34 1.92 -3.46
N TYR A 189 -3.00 0.70 -3.08
CA TYR A 189 -1.71 0.09 -3.34
C TYR A 189 -1.90 -1.08 -4.28
N ILE A 190 -0.87 -1.34 -5.07
CA ILE A 190 -0.77 -2.56 -5.88
C ILE A 190 0.48 -3.32 -5.49
N LYS A 191 0.29 -4.61 -5.22
CA LYS A 191 1.34 -5.56 -4.84
C LYS A 191 0.98 -6.95 -5.35
N ARG A 192 1.93 -7.87 -5.27
CA ARG A 192 1.70 -9.28 -5.56
C ARG A 192 1.19 -10.00 -4.31
N CYS A 193 0.10 -10.76 -4.44
CA CYS A 193 -0.43 -11.58 -3.35
C CYS A 193 0.42 -12.84 -3.17
N VAL A 194 1.41 -12.80 -2.28
CA VAL A 194 2.35 -13.92 -2.13
C VAL A 194 1.92 -14.92 -1.07
N GLY A 195 1.09 -14.52 -0.10
CA GLY A 195 0.54 -15.36 0.96
C GLY A 195 -0.98 -15.31 1.00
N MET A 196 -1.59 -16.48 1.12
CA MET A 196 -3.04 -16.73 1.21
C MET A 196 -3.43 -17.03 2.66
N PRO A 197 -4.73 -16.95 3.01
CA PRO A 197 -5.23 -17.37 4.31
C PRO A 197 -4.78 -18.81 4.66
N GLY A 198 -4.30 -19.01 5.88
CA GLY A 198 -3.84 -20.29 6.40
C GLY A 198 -2.42 -20.70 6.00
N ASP A 199 -1.75 -19.93 5.14
CA ASP A 199 -0.36 -20.25 4.76
C ASP A 199 0.62 -19.99 5.90
N LYS A 200 1.64 -20.84 5.98
CA LYS A 200 2.88 -20.54 6.68
C LYS A 200 3.81 -19.73 5.78
N LEU A 201 4.19 -18.54 6.21
CA LEU A 201 5.10 -17.63 5.51
C LEU A 201 6.42 -17.49 6.27
N GLU A 202 7.53 -17.51 5.53
CA GLU A 202 8.87 -17.30 6.07
C GLU A 202 9.76 -16.68 4.98
N ILE A 203 10.68 -15.80 5.37
CA ILE A 203 11.72 -15.24 4.50
C ILE A 203 13.07 -15.60 5.12
N LYS A 204 13.95 -16.22 4.34
CA LYS A 204 15.33 -16.55 4.73
C LYS A 204 16.26 -16.00 3.68
N ASP A 205 17.19 -15.14 4.08
CA ASP A 205 18.17 -14.55 3.17
C ASP A 205 17.53 -14.04 1.85
N ARG A 206 16.47 -13.24 1.98
CA ARG A 206 15.68 -12.64 0.87
C ARG A 206 14.80 -13.59 0.06
N GLU A 207 14.93 -14.90 0.27
CA GLU A 207 14.10 -15.92 -0.35
C GLU A 207 12.81 -16.12 0.43
N LEU A 208 11.67 -16.07 -0.27
CA LEU A 208 10.36 -16.27 0.31
C LEU A 208 10.01 -17.76 0.27
N PHE A 209 9.53 -18.30 1.39
CA PHE A 209 9.00 -19.64 1.54
C PHE A 209 7.52 -19.57 1.93
N ILE A 210 6.72 -20.40 1.29
CA ILE A 210 5.31 -20.62 1.63
C ILE A 210 5.11 -22.10 1.88
N ASN A 211 4.56 -22.45 3.04
CA ASN A 211 4.32 -23.83 3.46
C ASN A 211 5.59 -24.69 3.30
N ASP A 212 6.71 -24.16 3.81
CA ASP A 212 8.05 -24.78 3.81
C ASP A 212 8.65 -25.03 2.41
N LYS A 213 8.07 -24.45 1.36
CA LYS A 213 8.56 -24.54 -0.03
C LYS A 213 8.95 -23.17 -0.55
N ALA A 214 10.03 -23.10 -1.33
CA ALA A 214 10.41 -21.87 -2.02
C ALA A 214 9.22 -21.35 -2.85
N ALA A 215 8.87 -20.09 -2.65
CA ALA A 215 7.76 -19.44 -3.31
C ALA A 215 8.10 -19.11 -4.77
N PHE A 216 7.07 -18.77 -5.54
CA PHE A 216 7.26 -18.25 -6.88
C PHE A 216 8.09 -16.95 -6.86
N VAL A 217 9.09 -16.88 -7.73
CA VAL A 217 9.92 -15.71 -7.95
C VAL A 217 9.53 -15.07 -9.29
N PRO A 218 8.97 -13.85 -9.30
CA PRO A 218 8.70 -13.13 -10.54
C PRO A 218 9.98 -12.96 -11.37
N LYS A 219 9.88 -13.14 -12.70
CA LYS A 219 11.04 -13.11 -13.61
C LYS A 219 11.94 -11.89 -13.45
N ASN A 220 11.35 -10.73 -13.16
CA ASN A 220 12.08 -9.47 -13.01
C ASN A 220 12.05 -8.92 -11.59
N ILE A 221 12.00 -9.79 -10.58
CA ILE A 221 12.15 -9.39 -9.18
C ILE A 221 13.42 -8.55 -9.00
N GLN A 222 13.38 -7.52 -8.15
CA GLN A 222 14.53 -6.66 -7.87
C GLN A 222 14.91 -6.68 -6.39
N TYR A 223 16.21 -6.62 -6.15
CA TYR A 223 16.82 -6.48 -4.83
C TYR A 223 17.85 -5.33 -4.86
N GLN A 224 18.17 -4.76 -3.70
CA GLN A 224 19.24 -3.77 -3.61
C GLN A 224 20.61 -4.45 -3.61
N TYR A 225 21.53 -3.88 -4.39
CA TYR A 225 22.93 -4.26 -4.44
C TYR A 225 23.81 -3.02 -4.25
N ILE A 226 24.90 -3.21 -3.53
CA ILE A 226 26.02 -2.28 -3.45
C ILE A 226 26.91 -2.49 -4.68
N VAL A 227 27.08 -1.46 -5.49
CA VAL A 227 27.94 -1.45 -6.67
C VAL A 227 29.15 -0.58 -6.38
N TYR A 228 30.32 -1.21 -6.37
CA TYR A 228 31.61 -0.55 -6.25
C TYR A 228 32.12 -0.19 -7.64
N THR A 229 32.61 1.04 -7.81
CA THR A 229 33.17 1.50 -9.09
C THR A 229 34.59 2.05 -8.94
N ASN A 230 35.30 2.21 -10.05
CA ASN A 230 36.68 2.67 -10.11
C ASN A 230 36.85 4.19 -10.30
N GLY A 231 35.87 5.00 -9.85
CA GLY A 231 36.00 6.46 -9.85
C GLY A 231 34.80 7.21 -10.41
N THR A 232 33.93 6.54 -11.17
CA THR A 232 32.70 7.14 -11.68
C THR A 232 31.54 6.17 -11.57
N ASP A 233 30.35 6.73 -11.38
CA ASP A 233 29.13 5.95 -11.45
C ASP A 233 28.88 5.42 -12.87
N ILE A 234 27.98 4.44 -13.00
CA ILE A 234 27.42 4.02 -14.28
C ILE A 234 26.84 5.25 -14.98
N SER A 235 27.15 5.47 -16.26
CA SER A 235 26.64 6.66 -16.96
C SER A 235 25.10 6.68 -17.02
N PRO A 236 24.43 7.85 -16.96
CA PRO A 236 22.96 7.94 -17.05
C PRO A 236 22.40 7.25 -18.31
N LYS A 237 23.10 7.36 -19.44
CA LYS A 237 22.73 6.69 -20.70
C LYS A 237 22.75 5.17 -20.58
N MET A 238 23.73 4.61 -19.85
CA MET A 238 23.79 3.17 -19.60
C MET A 238 22.67 2.73 -18.66
N ARG A 239 22.40 3.48 -17.58
CA ARG A 239 21.29 3.18 -16.67
C ARG A 239 19.94 3.18 -17.36
N GLN A 240 19.70 4.18 -18.22
CA GLN A 240 18.51 4.22 -19.07
C GLN A 240 18.43 3.00 -20.01
N LYS A 241 19.54 2.57 -20.61
CA LYS A 241 19.59 1.39 -21.47
C LYS A 241 19.31 0.08 -20.70
N LEU A 242 19.59 0.08 -19.41
CA LEU A 242 19.36 -1.02 -18.49
C LEU A 242 17.98 -0.94 -17.79
N ASP A 243 17.15 0.06 -18.10
CA ASP A 243 15.85 0.31 -17.45
C ASP A 243 15.96 0.43 -15.92
N ILE A 244 17.07 0.98 -15.42
CA ILE A 244 17.25 1.27 -13.98
C ILE A 244 16.48 2.55 -13.66
N ASN A 245 15.63 2.49 -12.63
CA ASN A 245 14.90 3.66 -12.17
C ASN A 245 15.86 4.61 -11.41
N GLU A 246 15.98 5.84 -11.89
CA GLU A 246 16.84 6.85 -11.27
C GLU A 246 16.34 7.29 -9.88
N GLU A 247 15.04 7.17 -9.60
CA GLU A 247 14.46 7.46 -8.28
C GLU A 247 14.85 6.40 -7.22
N ASP A 248 15.32 5.23 -7.64
CA ASP A 248 15.72 4.12 -6.76
C ASP A 248 17.23 4.11 -6.47
N ARG A 249 17.98 4.94 -7.19
CA ARG A 249 19.43 5.06 -7.07
C ARG A 249 19.78 5.83 -5.81
N ASN A 250 20.56 5.20 -4.94
CA ASN A 250 21.04 5.80 -3.71
C ASN A 250 22.57 5.87 -3.72
N SER A 251 23.13 6.88 -3.07
CA SER A 251 24.56 7.16 -3.00
C SER A 251 25.16 6.74 -1.65
N ALA A 252 26.47 6.90 -1.51
CA ALA A 252 27.19 6.65 -0.24
C ALA A 252 26.58 7.39 0.96
N SER A 253 26.07 8.62 0.80
CA SER A 253 25.42 9.35 1.92
C SER A 253 24.10 8.71 2.34
N ASP A 254 23.37 8.13 1.40
CA ASP A 254 22.12 7.41 1.67
C ASP A 254 22.40 6.07 2.35
N PHE A 255 23.58 5.47 2.11
CA PHE A 255 24.03 4.28 2.83
C PHE A 255 24.22 4.55 4.32
N ILE A 256 24.82 5.69 4.68
CA ILE A 256 24.94 6.14 6.08
C ILE A 256 23.55 6.34 6.68
N ARG A 257 22.64 7.00 5.95
CA ARG A 257 21.26 7.20 6.40
C ARG A 257 20.55 5.88 6.64
N TYR A 258 20.67 4.93 5.71
CA TYR A 258 20.12 3.58 5.85
C TYR A 258 20.71 2.84 7.06
N GLY A 259 22.03 2.93 7.29
CA GLY A 259 22.67 2.37 8.49
C GLY A 259 22.12 2.97 9.79
N MET A 260 21.90 4.28 9.82
CA MET A 260 21.28 4.98 10.95
C MET A 260 19.80 4.64 11.13
N GLU A 261 19.06 4.38 10.04
CA GLU A 261 17.64 4.02 10.07
C GLU A 261 17.38 2.53 10.40
N THR A 262 18.35 1.65 10.18
CA THR A 262 18.18 0.18 10.25
C THR A 262 18.93 -0.48 11.39
N SER A 263 19.88 0.22 12.02
CA SER A 263 20.68 -0.33 13.10
C SER A 263 20.78 0.66 14.26
N ALA A 264 20.43 0.19 15.46
CA ALA A 264 20.76 0.88 16.71
C ALA A 264 22.22 0.59 17.16
N ASP A 265 22.99 -0.17 16.36
CA ASP A 265 24.37 -0.56 16.68
C ASP A 265 25.38 0.41 16.03
N THR A 266 25.95 1.26 16.88
CA THR A 266 27.00 2.23 16.54
C THR A 266 28.20 1.60 15.84
N ASN A 267 28.55 0.33 16.12
CA ASN A 267 29.70 -0.33 15.48
C ASN A 267 29.45 -0.63 14.00
N THR A 268 28.22 -0.99 13.65
CA THR A 268 27.80 -1.18 12.27
C THR A 268 27.91 0.13 11.49
N ILE A 269 27.44 1.25 12.06
CA ILE A 269 27.56 2.59 11.45
C ILE A 269 29.04 3.00 11.29
N ILE A 270 29.89 2.76 12.29
CA ILE A 270 31.33 3.04 12.22
C ILE A 270 32.01 2.23 11.12
N SER A 271 31.70 0.93 11.00
CA SER A 271 32.24 0.08 9.92
C SER A 271 31.80 0.56 8.53
N LEU A 272 30.58 1.07 8.43
CA LEU A 272 30.02 1.65 7.22
C LEU A 272 30.79 2.92 6.82
N ILE A 273 30.98 3.84 7.77
CA ILE A 273 31.74 5.08 7.57
C ILE A 273 33.17 4.77 7.14
N ASP A 274 33.83 3.82 7.78
CA ASP A 274 35.19 3.38 7.44
C ASP A 274 35.25 2.75 6.03
N SER A 275 34.24 1.97 5.64
CA SER A 275 34.14 1.43 4.27
C SER A 275 33.98 2.53 3.21
N LEU A 276 33.21 3.58 3.49
CA LEU A 276 33.02 4.73 2.61
C LEU A 276 34.26 5.62 2.53
N GLN A 277 35.01 5.75 3.64
CA GLN A 277 36.30 6.44 3.65
C GLN A 277 37.35 5.71 2.80
N ARG A 278 37.32 4.37 2.82
CA ARG A 278 38.22 3.53 2.02
C ARG A 278 37.82 3.42 0.55
N ASN A 279 36.53 3.56 0.22
CA ASN A 279 36.06 3.55 -1.16
C ASN A 279 34.87 4.52 -1.38
N PRO A 280 35.12 5.76 -1.82
CA PRO A 280 34.06 6.77 -1.95
C PRO A 280 33.11 6.55 -3.12
N PHE A 281 33.38 5.57 -4.00
CA PHE A 281 32.62 5.32 -5.23
C PHE A 281 31.68 4.13 -5.09
N ILE A 282 30.74 4.26 -4.16
CA ILE A 282 29.73 3.25 -3.83
C ILE A 282 28.34 3.78 -4.21
N PHE A 283 27.58 2.95 -4.92
CA PHE A 283 26.22 3.25 -5.35
C PHE A 283 25.30 2.07 -5.05
N ILE A 284 24.05 2.34 -4.69
CA ILE A 284 23.06 1.31 -4.42
C ILE A 284 22.04 1.34 -5.53
N TYR A 285 21.80 0.16 -6.10
CA TYR A 285 20.87 -0.04 -7.19
C TYR A 285 19.88 -1.15 -6.89
N CYS A 286 18.62 -0.96 -7.29
CA CYS A 286 17.63 -2.04 -7.34
C CYS A 286 17.80 -2.80 -8.66
N LEU A 287 18.33 -4.02 -8.60
CA LEU A 287 18.70 -4.81 -9.77
C LEU A 287 17.94 -6.14 -9.79
N ASN A 288 17.56 -6.55 -11.00
CA ASN A 288 17.14 -7.92 -11.29
C ASN A 288 18.33 -8.73 -11.81
N ASP A 289 18.20 -10.04 -11.89
CA ASP A 289 19.30 -10.93 -12.29
C ASP A 289 19.90 -10.61 -13.66
N GLU A 290 19.09 -10.15 -14.62
CA GLU A 290 19.57 -9.79 -15.96
C GLU A 290 20.40 -8.51 -15.94
N THR A 291 19.94 -7.49 -15.20
CA THR A 291 20.63 -6.21 -15.06
C THR A 291 21.88 -6.33 -14.20
N LEU A 292 21.83 -7.13 -13.12
CA LEU A 292 22.99 -7.46 -12.30
C LEU A 292 24.14 -7.99 -13.15
N LYS A 293 23.90 -9.03 -13.94
CA LYS A 293 24.91 -9.62 -14.84
C LYS A 293 25.47 -8.62 -15.83
N LYS A 294 24.66 -7.69 -16.34
CA LYS A 294 25.13 -6.65 -17.27
C LYS A 294 26.02 -5.63 -16.55
N ILE A 295 25.68 -5.25 -15.32
CA ILE A 295 26.43 -4.29 -14.52
C ILE A 295 27.78 -4.85 -14.08
N GLU A 296 27.83 -6.11 -13.67
CA GLU A 296 29.08 -6.81 -13.29
C GLU A 296 30.12 -6.80 -14.41
N ASN A 297 29.68 -6.73 -15.67
CA ASN A 297 30.55 -6.71 -16.85
C ASN A 297 30.90 -5.28 -17.34
N LEU A 298 30.50 -4.23 -16.63
CA LEU A 298 30.85 -2.85 -17.01
C LEU A 298 32.31 -2.53 -16.63
N PRO A 299 33.06 -1.83 -17.50
CA PRO A 299 34.49 -1.58 -17.28
C PRO A 299 34.80 -0.69 -16.08
N ASN A 300 33.82 0.08 -15.60
CA ASN A 300 33.96 0.94 -14.43
C ASN A 300 33.49 0.27 -13.13
N VAL A 301 32.90 -0.92 -13.18
CA VAL A 301 32.41 -1.66 -12.00
C VAL A 301 33.50 -2.62 -11.52
N THR A 302 33.83 -2.55 -10.24
CA THR A 302 34.89 -3.37 -9.61
C THR A 302 34.33 -4.53 -8.80
N ALA A 303 33.15 -4.34 -8.18
CA ALA A 303 32.44 -5.39 -7.46
C ALA A 303 30.95 -5.05 -7.35
N VAL A 304 30.12 -6.08 -7.25
CA VAL A 304 28.71 -5.95 -6.91
C VAL A 304 28.40 -6.91 -5.76
N VAL A 305 27.79 -6.41 -4.69
CA VAL A 305 27.52 -7.16 -3.46
C VAL A 305 26.05 -7.00 -3.07
N PRO A 306 25.32 -8.06 -2.72
CA PRO A 306 23.94 -7.94 -2.26
C PRO A 306 23.87 -7.11 -0.98
N LEU A 307 22.93 -6.15 -0.92
CA LEU A 307 22.63 -5.42 0.31
C LEU A 307 21.66 -6.25 1.14
N ASN A 308 22.19 -7.08 2.04
CA ASN A 308 21.42 -8.05 2.81
C ASN A 308 21.65 -7.87 4.31
N THR A 309 20.58 -7.86 5.09
CA THR A 309 20.63 -7.78 6.56
C THR A 309 20.67 -9.21 7.15
N PRO A 310 21.68 -9.56 7.96
CA PRO A 310 21.79 -10.90 8.55
C PRO A 310 20.60 -11.30 9.42
N ALA A 311 20.34 -12.61 9.53
CA ALA A 311 19.32 -13.14 10.42
C ALA A 311 19.63 -12.78 11.89
N GLY A 312 18.59 -12.45 12.66
CA GLY A 312 18.71 -12.07 14.07
C GLY A 312 19.02 -10.59 14.32
N VAL A 313 19.36 -9.81 13.29
CA VAL A 313 19.43 -8.34 13.40
C VAL A 313 18.02 -7.79 13.29
N ARG A 314 17.48 -7.22 14.38
CA ARG A 314 16.13 -6.65 14.42
C ARG A 314 16.05 -5.33 13.66
N ASP A 315 15.05 -5.18 12.79
CA ASP A 315 14.63 -3.89 12.24
C ASP A 315 13.32 -3.45 12.93
N PRO A 316 13.29 -2.38 13.74
CA PRO A 316 12.10 -1.95 14.48
C PRO A 316 10.94 -1.51 13.57
N ARG A 317 11.21 -1.21 12.30
CA ARG A 317 10.20 -0.79 11.31
C ARG A 317 9.50 -1.97 10.65
N ILE A 318 9.96 -3.20 10.90
CA ILE A 318 9.37 -4.41 10.36
C ILE A 318 8.25 -4.90 11.29
N PHE A 319 7.11 -5.26 10.70
CA PHE A 319 5.97 -5.84 11.41
C PHE A 319 6.43 -7.09 12.19
N PRO A 320 5.97 -7.32 13.44
CA PRO A 320 4.91 -6.61 14.16
C PRO A 320 5.40 -5.43 15.04
N HIS A 321 6.60 -4.89 14.81
CA HIS A 321 7.18 -3.80 15.60
C HIS A 321 7.40 -4.12 17.09
N SER A 322 7.51 -5.41 17.43
CA SER A 322 7.71 -5.87 18.80
C SER A 322 9.15 -6.32 19.04
N GLU A 323 9.63 -6.19 20.27
CA GLU A 323 10.96 -6.64 20.68
C GLU A 323 11.06 -8.18 20.77
N TYR A 324 9.93 -8.89 20.80
CA TYR A 324 9.91 -10.37 20.76
C TYR A 324 10.35 -10.95 19.41
N PHE A 325 10.43 -10.14 18.36
CA PHE A 325 10.76 -10.58 17.02
C PHE A 325 12.02 -9.88 16.51
N ASN A 326 13.10 -10.64 16.36
CA ASN A 326 14.35 -10.17 15.75
C ASN A 326 14.32 -10.31 14.22
N TRP A 327 13.19 -9.92 13.62
CA TRP A 327 12.99 -9.95 12.18
C TRP A 327 13.51 -8.69 11.51
N ASN A 328 13.86 -8.83 10.24
CA ASN A 328 14.20 -7.75 9.34
C ASN A 328 13.60 -8.02 7.95
N ARG A 329 13.85 -7.13 6.98
CA ARG A 329 13.24 -7.23 5.65
C ARG A 329 13.66 -8.50 4.88
N ASP A 330 14.82 -9.06 5.23
CA ASP A 330 15.49 -10.17 4.53
C ASP A 330 15.36 -11.50 5.27
N ASN A 331 15.03 -11.46 6.56
CA ASN A 331 14.84 -12.61 7.43
C ASN A 331 13.63 -12.36 8.33
N PHE A 332 12.53 -13.06 8.04
CA PHE A 332 11.20 -12.75 8.58
C PHE A 332 10.41 -14.05 8.79
N GLY A 333 9.61 -14.12 9.85
CA GLY A 333 8.86 -15.34 10.17
C GLY A 333 9.72 -16.41 10.85
N PRO A 334 9.25 -17.67 10.89
CA PRO A 334 7.99 -18.14 10.29
C PRO A 334 6.75 -17.60 11.01
N MET A 335 5.64 -17.47 10.29
CA MET A 335 4.32 -17.14 10.86
C MET A 335 3.17 -17.67 10.00
N ILE A 336 2.01 -17.92 10.63
CA ILE A 336 0.79 -18.32 9.93
C ILE A 336 -0.02 -17.08 9.57
N ILE A 337 -0.49 -17.02 8.32
CA ILE A 337 -1.43 -16.00 7.86
C ILE A 337 -2.83 -16.35 8.35
N PRO A 338 -3.51 -15.46 9.09
CA PRO A 338 -4.84 -15.71 9.62
C PRO A 338 -5.88 -16.07 8.55
N GLN A 339 -6.74 -17.02 8.89
CA GLN A 339 -7.84 -17.50 8.05
C GLN A 339 -9.18 -17.35 8.77
N GLU A 340 -10.23 -17.01 8.02
CA GLU A 340 -11.58 -16.89 8.57
C GLU A 340 -11.98 -18.19 9.28
N GLY A 341 -12.50 -18.05 10.50
CA GLY A 341 -13.00 -19.16 11.30
C GLY A 341 -11.92 -19.96 12.02
N GLU A 342 -10.64 -19.77 11.72
CA GLU A 342 -9.54 -20.38 12.46
C GLU A 342 -9.39 -19.73 13.84
N THR A 343 -8.99 -20.52 14.83
CA THR A 343 -8.71 -20.05 16.20
C THR A 343 -7.22 -20.16 16.49
N VAL A 344 -6.62 -19.08 16.97
CA VAL A 344 -5.21 -19.02 17.36
C VAL A 344 -5.08 -18.84 18.87
N GLU A 345 -4.02 -19.37 19.46
CA GLU A 345 -3.63 -19.02 20.82
C GLU A 345 -2.95 -17.65 20.85
N ILE A 346 -3.33 -16.81 21.82
CA ILE A 346 -2.74 -15.49 22.02
C ILE A 346 -2.09 -15.38 23.40
N ASN A 347 -0.93 -14.74 23.43
CA ASN A 347 -0.13 -14.50 24.62
C ASN A 347 0.73 -13.23 24.43
N LEU A 348 1.46 -12.82 25.46
CA LEU A 348 2.26 -11.59 25.42
C LEU A 348 3.34 -11.57 24.31
N GLN A 349 3.82 -12.73 23.88
CA GLN A 349 4.87 -12.83 22.86
C GLN A 349 4.33 -12.66 21.44
N ASN A 350 3.11 -13.13 21.18
CA ASN A 350 2.53 -13.13 19.83
C ASN A 350 1.39 -12.12 19.63
N ILE A 351 0.88 -11.48 20.70
CA ILE A 351 -0.29 -10.61 20.62
C ILE A 351 -0.10 -9.46 19.63
N GLU A 352 1.13 -8.95 19.48
CA GLU A 352 1.42 -7.86 18.54
C GLU A 352 1.25 -8.27 17.06
N LEU A 353 1.33 -9.56 16.72
CA LEU A 353 0.96 -10.04 15.38
C LEU A 353 -0.54 -9.84 15.11
N TYR A 354 -1.38 -9.96 16.14
CA TYR A 354 -2.84 -10.02 16.01
C TYR A 354 -3.55 -8.77 16.54
N ARG A 355 -2.86 -7.87 17.24
CA ARG A 355 -3.44 -6.66 17.84
C ARG A 355 -4.28 -5.86 16.85
N ARG A 356 -3.69 -5.53 15.70
CA ARG A 356 -4.38 -4.75 14.66
C ARG A 356 -5.57 -5.49 14.05
N ILE A 357 -5.47 -6.82 13.92
CA ILE A 357 -6.60 -7.67 13.49
C ILE A 357 -7.75 -7.55 14.48
N ILE A 358 -7.46 -7.78 15.76
CA ILE A 358 -8.45 -7.80 16.83
C ILE A 358 -9.13 -6.44 16.98
N GLU A 359 -8.33 -5.37 17.05
CA GLU A 359 -8.81 -4.03 17.39
C GLU A 359 -9.36 -3.26 16.18
N VAL A 360 -8.60 -3.20 15.09
CA VAL A 360 -8.87 -2.28 13.98
C VAL A 360 -9.68 -2.95 12.88
N TYR A 361 -9.31 -4.18 12.50
CA TYR A 361 -9.96 -4.86 11.37
C TYR A 361 -11.26 -5.55 11.78
N GLU A 362 -11.30 -6.17 12.96
CA GLU A 362 -12.46 -6.94 13.43
C GLU A 362 -13.26 -6.25 14.55
N GLY A 363 -12.86 -5.03 14.94
CA GLY A 363 -13.63 -4.11 15.78
C GLY A 363 -13.87 -4.57 17.22
N ASN A 364 -12.92 -5.28 17.83
CA ASN A 364 -13.01 -5.71 19.22
C ASN A 364 -12.16 -4.80 20.13
N THR A 365 -12.45 -4.78 21.43
CA THR A 365 -11.52 -4.16 22.39
C THR A 365 -10.50 -5.19 22.85
N LEU A 366 -9.23 -4.80 22.97
CA LEU A 366 -8.16 -5.63 23.51
C LEU A 366 -7.49 -4.90 24.68
N GLN A 367 -7.36 -5.58 25.81
CA GLN A 367 -6.66 -5.07 26.98
C GLN A 367 -5.64 -6.09 27.46
N VAL A 368 -4.44 -5.63 27.77
CA VAL A 368 -3.33 -6.46 28.27
C VAL A 368 -2.92 -5.92 29.63
N ASN A 369 -3.29 -6.62 30.70
CA ASN A 369 -3.05 -6.23 32.09
C ASN A 369 -2.13 -7.24 32.77
N GLY A 370 -0.82 -6.99 32.71
CA GLY A 370 0.19 -7.98 33.09
C GLY A 370 0.08 -9.20 32.17
N GLU A 371 -0.15 -10.39 32.74
CA GLU A 371 -0.34 -11.63 31.98
C GLU A 371 -1.78 -11.83 31.47
N ASN A 372 -2.73 -11.01 31.92
CA ASN A 372 -4.14 -11.17 31.55
C ASN A 372 -4.43 -10.46 30.23
N ILE A 373 -4.89 -11.23 29.23
CA ILE A 373 -5.43 -10.69 27.99
C ILE A 373 -6.96 -10.74 28.05
N LEU A 374 -7.60 -9.60 27.80
CA LEU A 374 -9.04 -9.47 27.75
C LEU A 374 -9.46 -8.99 26.36
N ILE A 375 -10.40 -9.70 25.74
CA ILE A 375 -11.04 -9.29 24.49
C ILE A 375 -12.51 -9.02 24.79
N ASN A 376 -13.00 -7.83 24.46
CA ASN A 376 -14.37 -7.39 24.77
C ASN A 376 -14.72 -7.54 26.27
N GLY A 377 -13.73 -7.28 27.14
CA GLY A 377 -13.86 -7.39 28.59
C GLY A 377 -13.82 -8.82 29.14
N GLN A 378 -13.68 -9.85 28.29
CA GLN A 378 -13.60 -11.25 28.70
C GLN A 378 -12.16 -11.74 28.65
N LYS A 379 -11.66 -12.31 29.76
CA LYS A 379 -10.34 -12.94 29.80
C LYS A 379 -10.29 -14.13 28.85
N THR A 380 -9.30 -14.15 27.97
CA THR A 380 -9.09 -15.23 26.99
C THR A 380 -7.61 -15.38 26.66
N ASN A 381 -7.23 -16.57 26.22
CA ASN A 381 -5.93 -16.90 25.63
C ASN A 381 -6.08 -17.37 24.18
N THR A 382 -7.26 -17.17 23.56
CA THR A 382 -7.51 -17.53 22.17
C THR A 382 -8.27 -16.43 21.45
N TYR A 383 -8.14 -16.42 20.12
CA TYR A 383 -8.90 -15.55 19.24
C TYR A 383 -9.34 -16.29 17.98
N LYS A 384 -10.59 -16.10 17.57
CA LYS A 384 -11.15 -16.66 16.34
C LYS A 384 -11.32 -15.54 15.30
N PHE A 385 -10.66 -15.68 14.16
CA PHE A 385 -10.70 -14.68 13.10
C PHE A 385 -12.06 -14.67 12.39
N LYS A 386 -12.53 -13.47 12.03
CA LYS A 386 -13.79 -13.22 11.31
C LYS A 386 -13.60 -12.96 9.82
N MET A 387 -12.35 -12.87 9.35
CA MET A 387 -12.04 -12.61 7.94
C MET A 387 -10.83 -13.39 7.48
N ASP A 388 -10.72 -13.55 6.18
CA ASP A 388 -9.51 -13.98 5.51
C ASP A 388 -8.50 -12.83 5.42
N TYR A 389 -7.22 -13.18 5.53
CA TYR A 389 -6.10 -12.26 5.47
C TYR A 389 -5.08 -12.68 4.42
N TYR A 390 -4.43 -11.69 3.82
CA TYR A 390 -3.48 -11.88 2.73
C TYR A 390 -2.15 -11.21 3.04
N TRP A 391 -1.09 -11.73 2.42
CA TRP A 391 0.24 -11.13 2.47
C TRP A 391 0.66 -10.61 1.10
N MET A 392 0.91 -9.30 1.04
CA MET A 392 1.14 -8.57 -0.19
C MET A 392 2.59 -8.08 -0.23
N MET A 393 3.33 -8.38 -1.29
CA MET A 393 4.74 -7.96 -1.44
C MET A 393 4.99 -7.31 -2.80
N GLY A 394 5.90 -6.33 -2.83
CA GLY A 394 6.34 -5.71 -4.08
C GLY A 394 7.31 -6.62 -4.82
N ASP A 395 7.36 -6.47 -6.14
CA ASP A 395 8.36 -7.17 -6.96
C ASP A 395 9.75 -6.53 -6.81
N ASN A 396 9.83 -5.24 -6.43
CA ASN A 396 11.06 -4.61 -6.00
C ASN A 396 11.23 -4.74 -4.48
N ARG A 397 11.80 -5.88 -4.04
CA ARG A 397 11.76 -6.35 -2.65
C ARG A 397 12.45 -5.42 -1.66
N HIS A 398 13.50 -4.71 -2.03
CA HIS A 398 14.19 -3.79 -1.11
C HIS A 398 13.70 -2.34 -1.24
N ASN A 399 12.84 -2.05 -2.21
CA ASN A 399 12.25 -0.73 -2.44
C ASN A 399 10.72 -0.81 -2.58
N SER A 400 10.10 -1.51 -1.63
CA SER A 400 8.66 -1.69 -1.58
C SER A 400 8.20 -1.58 -0.14
N ALA A 401 7.42 -0.55 0.14
CA ALA A 401 6.57 -0.53 1.31
C ALA A 401 5.43 -1.54 1.05
N ASP A 402 5.39 -2.62 1.83
CA ASP A 402 4.46 -3.75 1.68
C ASP A 402 4.19 -4.45 3.01
N SER A 403 3.53 -5.62 3.01
CA SER A 403 3.09 -6.30 4.25
C SER A 403 4.21 -6.56 5.26
N ARG A 404 5.49 -6.59 4.85
CA ARG A 404 6.61 -6.67 5.81
C ARG A 404 6.67 -5.49 6.79
N TYR A 405 6.10 -4.34 6.43
CA TYR A 405 6.13 -3.12 7.22
C TYR A 405 4.84 -2.85 8.00
N TRP A 406 3.69 -3.31 7.51
CA TRP A 406 2.37 -3.03 8.13
C TRP A 406 1.52 -4.27 8.41
N GLY A 407 2.02 -5.45 8.05
CA GLY A 407 1.35 -6.72 8.31
C GLY A 407 0.26 -7.08 7.30
N PHE A 408 -0.77 -7.74 7.82
CA PHE A 408 -1.79 -8.42 7.04
C PHE A 408 -2.75 -7.48 6.31
N ILE A 409 -3.22 -7.91 5.14
CA ILE A 409 -4.28 -7.22 4.39
C ILE A 409 -5.57 -8.02 4.56
N PRO A 410 -6.60 -7.50 5.25
CA PRO A 410 -7.90 -8.17 5.36
C PRO A 410 -8.66 -8.18 4.03
N ASP A 411 -9.58 -9.15 3.86
CA ASP A 411 -10.40 -9.30 2.65
C ASP A 411 -11.18 -8.04 2.27
N ASP A 412 -11.69 -7.30 3.25
CA ASP A 412 -12.47 -6.08 3.01
C ASP A 412 -11.64 -4.93 2.38
N HIS A 413 -10.31 -5.04 2.39
CA HIS A 413 -9.41 -4.09 1.73
C HIS A 413 -9.14 -4.44 0.26
N ILE A 414 -9.41 -5.66 -0.19
CA ILE A 414 -9.18 -6.07 -1.58
C ILE A 414 -10.11 -5.27 -2.51
N VAL A 415 -9.55 -4.59 -3.51
CA VAL A 415 -10.30 -3.75 -4.46
C VAL A 415 -10.54 -4.49 -5.78
N GLY A 416 -9.50 -5.09 -6.36
CA GLY A 416 -9.62 -5.75 -7.66
C GLY A 416 -8.32 -6.29 -8.21
N LYS A 417 -8.41 -6.98 -9.35
CA LYS A 417 -7.28 -7.56 -10.07
C LYS A 417 -6.76 -6.59 -11.11
N ALA A 418 -5.47 -6.30 -11.13
CA ALA A 418 -4.86 -5.59 -12.25
C ALA A 418 -4.81 -6.52 -13.46
N ILE A 419 -5.45 -6.14 -14.57
CA ILE A 419 -5.66 -7.02 -15.73
C ILE A 419 -4.73 -6.70 -16.91
N PHE A 420 -4.54 -5.42 -17.23
CA PHE A 420 -3.62 -4.99 -18.29
C PHE A 420 -3.16 -3.55 -18.09
N VAL A 421 -2.00 -3.22 -18.68
CA VAL A 421 -1.50 -1.85 -18.80
C VAL A 421 -2.14 -1.24 -20.05
N TRP A 422 -3.00 -0.23 -19.92
CA TRP A 422 -3.68 0.37 -21.08
C TRP A 422 -2.87 1.49 -21.73
N LEU A 423 -2.08 2.21 -20.93
CA LEU A 423 -1.16 3.26 -21.36
C LEU A 423 0.11 3.17 -20.51
N SER A 424 1.26 3.52 -21.07
CA SER A 424 2.51 3.62 -20.30
C SER A 424 3.27 4.85 -20.75
N LEU A 425 3.52 5.76 -19.81
CA LEU A 425 4.21 7.02 -20.05
C LEU A 425 5.53 7.04 -19.27
N ASP A 426 6.61 7.35 -19.97
CA ASP A 426 7.89 7.63 -19.35
C ASP A 426 7.86 9.02 -18.69
N LYS A 427 7.95 9.03 -17.36
CA LYS A 427 7.93 10.25 -16.55
C LYS A 427 9.12 11.17 -16.87
N PHE A 428 10.25 10.58 -17.30
CA PHE A 428 11.49 11.30 -17.56
C PHE A 428 11.63 11.82 -19.00
N LYS A 429 10.70 11.47 -19.89
CA LYS A 429 10.73 11.90 -21.29
C LYS A 429 9.64 12.93 -21.60
N SER A 430 10.00 13.91 -22.40
CA SER A 430 9.04 14.81 -23.03
C SER A 430 8.33 14.10 -24.20
N TRP A 431 7.23 14.70 -24.69
CA TRP A 431 6.46 14.14 -25.81
C TRP A 431 7.29 13.93 -27.08
N GLY A 432 8.25 14.83 -27.35
CA GLY A 432 9.16 14.74 -28.50
C GLY A 432 10.27 13.69 -28.38
N GLU A 433 10.53 13.18 -27.17
CA GLU A 433 11.60 12.21 -26.89
C GLU A 433 11.09 10.76 -26.81
N GLY A 434 9.83 10.52 -27.18
CA GLY A 434 9.20 9.21 -27.09
C GLY A 434 8.67 8.91 -25.68
N LYS A 435 7.81 9.80 -25.15
CA LYS A 435 7.12 9.63 -23.85
C LYS A 435 6.32 8.33 -23.76
N ILE A 436 5.72 7.87 -24.85
CA ILE A 436 4.86 6.68 -24.84
C ILE A 436 5.72 5.42 -24.96
N ARG A 437 5.63 4.53 -23.98
CA ARG A 437 6.27 3.21 -24.01
C ARG A 437 5.38 2.21 -24.77
N TRP A 438 5.35 2.32 -26.10
CA TRP A 438 4.47 1.54 -26.98
C TRP A 438 4.49 0.02 -26.73
N ARG A 439 5.65 -0.56 -26.41
CA ARG A 439 5.80 -2.00 -26.12
C ARG A 439 5.03 -2.47 -24.87
N ARG A 440 4.60 -1.56 -24.02
CA ARG A 440 3.86 -1.84 -22.77
C ARG A 440 2.37 -1.58 -22.89
N MET A 441 1.91 -0.90 -23.93
CA MET A 441 0.48 -0.63 -24.13
C MET A 441 -0.28 -1.93 -24.40
N PHE A 442 -1.47 -2.04 -23.79
CA PHE A 442 -2.35 -3.21 -23.82
C PHE A 442 -1.70 -4.52 -23.39
N ARG A 443 -0.59 -4.45 -22.65
CA ARG A 443 0.10 -5.65 -22.16
C ARG A 443 -0.65 -6.23 -20.96
N ALA A 444 -1.02 -7.50 -21.06
CA ALA A 444 -1.59 -8.25 -19.94
C ALA A 444 -0.64 -8.26 -18.73
N ILE A 445 -1.21 -8.32 -17.53
CA ILE A 445 -0.48 -8.41 -16.28
C ILE A 445 -0.57 -9.86 -15.80
N ASN A 446 0.57 -10.52 -15.72
CA ASN A 446 0.71 -11.91 -15.26
C ASN A 446 1.42 -11.97 -13.90
#